data_AF-A0A7S1SQK9-F1
#
_entry.id   AF-A0A7S1SQK9-F1
#
_cell.length_a   1.000
_cell.length_b   1.000
_cell.length_c   1.000
_cell.angle_alpha   90.00
_cell.angle_beta   90.00
_cell.angle_gamma   90.00
#
_symmetry.space_group_name_H-M   'P 1'
#
loop_
_entity.id
_entity.type
_entity.pdbx_description
1 polymer ?
#
loop_
_entity_poly.entity_id
_entity_poly.type
_entity_poly.pdbx_seq_one_letter_code
_entity_poly.pdbx_strand_id
1 'polypeptide(L)'
;GAGQEGDREAASVADLLAGSSIYGASSGADRKLSKSQKKKDKKKAQDAEREARIAAEKEAMGPTDRDVEAAKLDELLKPHQLRIKEIPADGHCMYRALEDQLVMTSEAPKGGFQGLRELAASFMRSHPDDYLPFVVEEREEPAEEFEKYCAEVEGSAA
;
A
#
# COMPACT_ATOMS: atom_id res chain seq x y z
N GLY A 1 -60.00 -33.57 -4.87
CA GLY A 1 -59.56 -32.50 -3.96
C GLY A 1 -58.17 -32.09 -4.41
N ALA A 2 -57.96 -30.88 -4.90
CA ALA A 2 -57.91 -29.62 -4.15
C ALA A 2 -56.62 -29.49 -3.34
N GLY A 3 -55.81 -28.45 -3.64
CA GLY A 3 -54.67 -28.03 -2.84
C GLY A 3 -53.47 -27.54 -3.65
N GLN A 4 -53.57 -26.34 -4.23
CA GLN A 4 -52.41 -25.52 -4.61
C GLN A 4 -52.00 -24.68 -3.39
N GLU A 5 -50.73 -24.75 -2.99
CA GLU A 5 -50.02 -23.78 -2.15
C GLU A 5 -48.62 -23.67 -2.80
N GLY A 6 -48.05 -22.54 -3.19
CA GLY A 6 -48.29 -21.17 -2.80
C GLY A 6 -47.00 -20.55 -2.25
N ASP A 7 -45.85 -20.75 -2.91
CA ASP A 7 -44.57 -20.13 -2.51
C ASP A 7 -44.62 -18.61 -2.78
N ARG A 8 -44.64 -17.83 -1.70
CA ARG A 8 -44.53 -16.37 -1.74
C ARG A 8 -43.08 -15.97 -1.45
N GLU A 9 -42.41 -15.45 -2.48
CA GLU A 9 -41.13 -14.78 -2.42
C GLU A 9 -41.21 -13.55 -1.50
N ALA A 10 -40.33 -13.49 -0.50
CA ALA A 10 -40.28 -12.38 0.47
C ALA A 10 -39.62 -11.15 -0.17
N ALA A 11 -40.43 -10.20 -0.66
CA ALA A 11 -39.94 -8.91 -1.15
C ALA A 11 -39.29 -8.11 -0.01
N SER A 12 -38.12 -7.54 -0.29
CA SER A 12 -37.32 -6.74 0.66
C SER A 12 -38.08 -5.49 1.11
N VAL A 13 -37.98 -5.17 2.39
CA VAL A 13 -38.55 -3.95 3.00
C VAL A 13 -38.08 -2.66 2.33
N ALA A 14 -36.98 -2.70 1.57
CA ALA A 14 -36.50 -1.59 0.77
C ALA A 14 -37.45 -1.22 -0.40
N ASP A 15 -38.14 -2.20 -0.99
CA ASP A 15 -39.04 -1.96 -2.13
C ASP A 15 -40.36 -1.31 -1.69
N LEU A 16 -40.81 -1.59 -0.46
CA LEU A 16 -42.04 -1.02 0.11
C LEU A 16 -41.89 0.47 0.49
N LEU A 17 -40.67 0.95 0.74
CA LEU A 17 -40.40 2.33 1.14
C LEU A 17 -40.30 3.30 -0.05
N ALA A 18 -40.14 2.80 -1.28
CA ALA A 18 -40.07 3.64 -2.48
C ALA A 18 -41.43 4.24 -2.91
N GLY A 19 -42.56 3.73 -2.37
CA GLY A 19 -43.90 4.03 -2.88
C GLY A 19 -44.74 5.05 -2.11
N SER A 20 -44.38 5.45 -0.89
CA SER A 20 -45.32 6.18 0.00
C SER A 20 -45.02 7.67 0.07
N SER A 21 -45.35 8.41 -0.99
CA SER A 21 -45.47 9.88 -0.95
C SER A 21 -46.93 10.24 -0.63
N ILE A 22 -47.23 10.45 0.65
CA ILE A 22 -48.54 10.94 1.11
C ILE A 22 -48.54 12.47 0.98
N TYR A 23 -49.65 13.03 0.48
CA TYR A 23 -50.02 14.44 0.25
C TYR A 23 -49.74 15.03 -1.15
N GLY A 24 -50.83 15.30 -1.87
CA GLY A 24 -50.94 16.43 -2.82
C GLY A 24 -51.03 16.08 -4.31
N ALA A 25 -52.25 16.08 -4.85
CA ALA A 25 -52.55 15.88 -6.27
C ALA A 25 -51.98 17.00 -7.18
N SER A 26 -51.35 16.63 -8.29
CA SER A 26 -51.62 17.21 -9.62
C SER A 26 -50.94 16.39 -10.74
N SER A 27 -51.73 16.10 -11.77
CA SER A 27 -51.39 15.92 -13.19
C SER A 27 -49.99 15.45 -13.60
N GLY A 28 -49.98 14.41 -14.44
CA GLY A 28 -48.82 13.81 -15.10
C GLY A 28 -47.71 14.78 -15.49
N ALA A 29 -46.52 14.48 -14.97
CA ALA A 29 -45.26 14.89 -15.55
C ALA A 29 -44.25 13.84 -15.13
N ASP A 30 -43.67 13.13 -16.10
CA ASP A 30 -42.38 12.47 -15.93
C ASP A 30 -41.50 13.32 -15.02
N ARG A 31 -41.07 12.78 -13.86
CA ARG A 31 -40.12 13.46 -12.97
C ARG A 31 -38.80 13.58 -13.72
N LYS A 32 -38.72 14.57 -14.62
CA LYS A 32 -37.56 14.87 -15.45
C LYS A 32 -36.43 15.19 -14.49
N LEU A 33 -35.41 14.32 -14.49
CA LEU A 33 -34.14 14.56 -13.79
C LEU A 33 -33.72 16.01 -13.99
N SER A 34 -33.44 16.69 -12.89
CA SER A 34 -32.97 18.09 -12.88
C SER A 34 -31.78 18.26 -13.83
N LYS A 35 -31.68 19.42 -14.49
CA LYS A 35 -30.53 19.76 -15.33
C LYS A 35 -29.18 19.59 -14.60
N SER A 36 -29.17 19.80 -13.28
CA SER A 36 -27.98 19.58 -12.43
C SER A 36 -27.67 18.09 -12.26
N GLN A 37 -28.68 17.26 -12.00
CA GLN A 37 -28.55 15.81 -11.88
C GLN A 37 -28.02 15.21 -13.19
N LYS A 38 -28.63 15.56 -14.33
CA LYS A 38 -28.19 15.10 -15.66
C LYS A 38 -26.74 15.47 -15.98
N LYS A 39 -26.27 16.65 -15.56
CA LYS A 39 -24.86 17.06 -15.73
C LYS A 39 -23.91 16.24 -14.87
N LYS A 40 -24.28 15.98 -13.60
CA LYS A 40 -23.49 15.13 -12.70
C LYS A 40 -23.41 13.68 -13.20
N ASP A 41 -24.55 13.12 -13.61
CA ASP A 41 -24.61 11.74 -14.13
C ASP A 41 -23.81 11.60 -15.42
N LYS A 42 -23.89 12.59 -16.33
CA LYS A 42 -23.04 12.62 -17.53
C LYS A 42 -21.55 12.69 -17.19
N LYS A 43 -21.15 13.52 -16.21
CA LYS A 43 -19.75 13.59 -15.77
C LYS A 43 -19.29 12.27 -15.16
N LYS A 44 -20.08 11.68 -14.26
CA LYS A 44 -19.78 10.37 -13.66
C LYS A 44 -19.65 9.26 -14.70
N ALA A 45 -20.53 9.24 -15.71
CA ALA A 45 -20.45 8.29 -16.81
C ALA A 45 -19.17 8.49 -17.66
N GLN A 46 -18.81 9.74 -17.95
CA GLN A 46 -17.57 10.06 -18.68
C GLN A 46 -16.31 9.72 -17.89
N ASP A 47 -16.30 9.99 -16.59
CA ASP A 47 -15.18 9.64 -15.70
C ASP A 47 -15.03 8.12 -15.61
N ALA A 48 -16.14 7.37 -15.45
CA ALA A 48 -16.13 5.91 -15.46
C ALA A 48 -15.69 5.31 -16.81
N GLU A 49 -16.13 5.87 -17.94
CA GLU A 49 -15.69 5.45 -19.28
C GLU A 49 -14.18 5.71 -19.48
N ARG A 50 -13.68 6.85 -19.00
CA ARG A 50 -12.26 7.18 -19.03
C ARG A 50 -11.45 6.22 -18.17
N GLU A 51 -11.88 5.95 -16.95
CA GLU A 51 -11.22 4.99 -16.05
C GLU A 51 -11.23 3.58 -16.64
N ALA A 52 -12.35 3.14 -17.23
CA ALA A 52 -12.45 1.85 -17.91
C ALA A 52 -11.49 1.77 -19.11
N ARG A 53 -11.34 2.85 -19.90
CA ARG A 53 -10.38 2.89 -21.02
C ARG A 53 -8.94 2.80 -20.52
N ILE A 54 -8.59 3.55 -19.48
CA ILE A 54 -7.25 3.51 -18.87
C ILE A 54 -6.95 2.10 -18.32
N ALA A 55 -7.92 1.47 -17.67
CA ALA A 55 -7.77 0.11 -17.14
C ALA A 55 -7.56 -0.91 -18.26
N ALA A 56 -8.35 -0.84 -19.34
CA ALA A 56 -8.20 -1.73 -20.50
C ALA A 56 -6.85 -1.54 -21.22
N GLU A 57 -6.39 -0.30 -21.38
CA GLU A 57 -5.05 -0.01 -21.92
C GLU A 57 -3.95 -0.59 -21.03
N LYS A 58 -4.08 -0.45 -19.71
CA LYS A 58 -3.11 -1.01 -18.75
C LYS A 58 -3.10 -2.55 -18.77
N GLU A 59 -4.26 -3.18 -18.87
CA GLU A 59 -4.37 -4.64 -19.01
C GLU A 59 -3.76 -5.13 -20.33
N ALA A 60 -3.97 -4.40 -21.42
CA ALA A 60 -3.39 -4.71 -22.72
C ALA A 60 -1.85 -4.58 -22.76
N MET A 61 -1.25 -3.74 -21.91
CA MET A 61 0.21 -3.64 -21.78
C MET A 61 0.84 -4.88 -21.12
N GLY A 62 0.05 -5.72 -20.45
CA GLY A 62 0.54 -6.89 -19.74
C GLY A 62 1.28 -6.56 -18.43
N PRO A 63 1.85 -7.58 -17.77
CA PRO A 63 2.60 -7.39 -16.52
C PRO A 63 3.89 -6.61 -16.78
N THR A 64 4.25 -5.73 -15.85
CA THR A 64 5.55 -5.06 -15.88
C THR A 64 6.67 -6.02 -15.50
N ASP A 65 7.93 -5.67 -15.83
CA ASP A 65 9.09 -6.45 -15.39
C ASP A 65 9.12 -6.63 -13.86
N ARG A 66 8.74 -5.57 -13.11
CA ARG A 66 8.60 -5.62 -11.65
C ARG A 66 7.57 -6.66 -11.21
N ASP A 67 6.42 -6.73 -11.88
CA ASP A 67 5.37 -7.71 -11.55
C ASP A 67 5.85 -9.14 -11.81
N VAL A 68 6.57 -9.35 -12.91
CA VAL A 68 7.17 -10.64 -13.27
C VAL A 68 8.23 -11.05 -12.25
N GLU A 69 9.11 -10.14 -11.84
CA GLU A 69 10.13 -10.39 -10.82
C GLU A 69 9.53 -10.67 -9.44
N ALA A 70 8.53 -9.88 -9.03
CA ALA A 70 7.83 -10.08 -7.77
C ALA A 70 7.13 -11.44 -7.71
N ALA A 71 6.50 -11.87 -8.81
CA ALA A 71 5.87 -13.19 -8.89
C ALA A 71 6.91 -14.32 -8.74
N LYS A 72 8.06 -14.21 -9.40
CA LYS A 72 9.15 -15.19 -9.28
C LYS A 72 9.71 -15.25 -7.86
N LEU A 73 9.92 -14.11 -7.20
CA LEU A 73 10.38 -14.07 -5.81
C LEU A 73 9.35 -14.71 -4.87
N ASP A 74 8.06 -14.44 -5.07
CA ASP A 74 6.99 -15.03 -4.27
C ASP A 74 6.94 -16.57 -4.43
N GLU A 75 7.15 -17.08 -5.66
CA GLU A 75 7.29 -18.53 -5.90
C GLU A 75 8.47 -19.15 -5.15
N LEU A 76 9.62 -18.46 -5.09
CA LEU A 76 10.80 -18.92 -4.36
C LEU A 76 10.58 -18.91 -2.84
N LEU A 77 9.80 -17.96 -2.32
CA LEU A 77 9.60 -17.78 -0.87
C LEU A 77 8.47 -18.67 -0.30
N LYS A 78 7.46 -19.02 -1.10
CA LYS A 78 6.31 -19.83 -0.69
C LYS A 78 6.67 -21.12 0.06
N PRO A 79 7.61 -21.97 -0.39
CA PRO A 79 7.98 -23.19 0.32
C PRO A 79 8.48 -22.93 1.75
N HIS A 80 9.10 -21.78 1.97
CA HIS A 80 9.63 -21.35 3.27
C HIS A 80 8.59 -20.66 4.15
N GLN A 81 7.34 -20.55 3.68
CA GLN A 81 6.27 -19.76 4.33
C GLN A 81 6.67 -18.29 4.56
N LEU A 82 7.47 -17.75 3.64
CA LEU A 82 7.89 -16.35 3.63
C LEU A 82 7.16 -15.58 2.53
N ARG A 83 7.13 -14.25 2.66
CA ARG A 83 6.58 -13.33 1.67
C ARG A 83 7.34 -12.02 1.69
N ILE A 84 7.39 -11.32 0.56
CA ILE A 84 7.91 -9.95 0.51
C ILE A 84 6.90 -9.01 1.17
N LYS A 85 7.41 -8.15 2.04
CA LYS A 85 6.68 -7.01 2.58
C LYS A 85 7.35 -5.74 2.05
N GLU A 86 6.56 -4.92 1.37
CA GLU A 86 7.03 -3.67 0.80
C GLU A 86 7.42 -2.67 1.90
N ILE A 87 8.64 -2.14 1.80
CA ILE A 87 9.19 -1.08 2.64
C ILE A 87 9.38 0.16 1.76
N PRO A 88 9.13 1.38 2.27
CA PRO A 88 9.38 2.60 1.50
C PRO A 88 10.78 2.61 0.90
N ALA A 89 10.87 2.87 -0.40
CA ALA A 89 12.11 2.93 -1.15
C ALA A 89 12.84 4.28 -0.93
N ASP A 90 13.21 4.56 0.31
CA ASP A 90 14.00 5.71 0.74
C ASP A 90 15.42 5.28 1.20
N GLY A 91 16.27 6.25 1.55
CA GLY A 91 17.62 5.98 2.08
C GLY A 91 17.65 5.27 3.44
N HIS A 92 16.49 5.03 4.06
CA HIS A 92 16.37 4.31 5.33
C HIS A 92 15.79 2.90 5.19
N CYS A 93 15.50 2.45 3.97
CA CYS A 93 14.79 1.20 3.69
C CYS A 93 15.40 -0.02 4.39
N MET A 94 16.74 -0.12 4.46
CA MET A 94 17.43 -1.21 5.16
C MET A 94 17.09 -1.24 6.65
N TYR A 95 17.21 -0.11 7.35
CA TYR A 95 16.91 -0.02 8.78
C TYR A 95 15.41 -0.15 9.06
N ARG A 96 14.54 0.36 8.17
CA ARG A 96 13.10 0.16 8.27
C ARG A 96 12.71 -1.32 8.10
N ALA A 97 13.38 -2.05 7.22
CA ALA A 97 13.17 -3.49 7.05
C ALA A 97 13.59 -4.27 8.31
N LEU A 98 14.72 -3.91 8.92
CA LEU A 98 15.18 -4.51 10.18
C LEU A 98 14.24 -4.17 11.35
N GLU A 99 13.82 -2.91 11.48
CA GLU A 99 12.82 -2.50 12.47
C GLU A 99 11.55 -3.34 12.35
N ASP A 100 11.05 -3.53 11.12
CA ASP A 100 9.85 -4.33 10.87
C ASP A 100 9.99 -5.77 11.38
N GLN A 101 11.14 -6.41 11.13
CA GLN A 101 11.41 -7.77 11.61
C GLN A 101 11.56 -7.84 13.13
N LEU A 102 12.25 -6.88 13.75
CA LEU A 102 12.48 -6.83 15.19
C LEU A 102 11.19 -6.56 15.99
N VAL A 103 10.28 -5.74 15.44
CA VAL A 103 8.95 -5.53 16.04
C VAL A 103 8.17 -6.85 16.06
N MET A 104 8.31 -7.70 15.04
CA MET A 104 7.64 -9.00 15.01
C MET A 104 8.19 -10.00 16.05
N THR A 105 9.45 -9.87 16.47
CA THR A 105 10.09 -10.75 17.47
C THR A 105 10.01 -10.23 18.91
N SER A 106 9.24 -9.16 19.17
CA SER A 106 9.14 -8.46 20.47
C SER A 106 10.42 -7.76 20.93
N GLU A 107 11.35 -7.49 20.02
CA GLU A 107 12.61 -6.77 20.29
C GLU A 107 12.60 -5.39 19.60
N ALA A 108 11.47 -4.69 19.67
CA ALA A 108 11.32 -3.41 19.02
C ALA A 108 12.44 -2.45 19.45
N PRO A 109 13.26 -1.95 18.49
CA PRO A 109 14.37 -1.08 18.82
C PRO A 109 13.87 0.23 19.42
N LYS A 110 14.52 0.67 20.49
CA LYS A 110 14.23 1.98 21.09
C LYS A 110 14.55 3.06 20.05
N GLY A 111 13.57 3.88 19.70
CA GLY A 111 13.75 4.94 18.69
C GLY A 111 13.58 4.49 17.23
N GLY A 112 13.04 3.29 16.98
CA GLY A 112 12.74 2.80 15.63
C GLY A 112 13.99 2.64 14.75
N PHE A 113 13.84 2.82 13.44
CA PHE A 113 14.96 2.74 12.50
C PHE A 113 16.10 3.73 12.80
N GLN A 114 15.81 4.90 13.39
CA GLN A 114 16.85 5.85 13.82
C GLN A 114 17.69 5.27 14.97
N GLY A 115 17.04 4.66 15.96
CA GLY A 115 17.76 3.99 17.04
C GLY A 115 18.63 2.83 16.55
N LEU A 116 18.20 2.12 15.50
CA LEU A 116 19.04 1.10 14.84
C LEU A 116 20.27 1.70 14.16
N ARG A 117 20.17 2.90 13.59
CA ARG A 117 21.31 3.62 12.99
C ARG A 117 22.33 4.03 14.03
N GLU A 118 21.86 4.64 15.13
CA GLU A 118 22.69 4.99 16.28
C GLU A 118 23.39 3.74 16.86
N LEU A 119 22.65 2.64 17.02
CA LEU A 119 23.19 1.37 17.51
C LEU A 119 24.28 0.83 16.57
N ALA A 120 24.03 0.84 15.25
CA ALA A 120 25.01 0.37 14.27
C ALA A 120 26.29 1.21 14.29
N ALA A 121 26.16 2.55 14.29
CA ALA A 121 27.31 3.45 14.34
C ALA A 121 28.13 3.29 15.62
N SER A 122 27.46 3.20 16.78
CA SER A 122 28.10 2.91 18.06
C SER A 122 28.82 1.56 18.08
N PHE A 123 28.20 0.53 17.49
CA PHE A 123 28.81 -0.79 17.40
C PHE A 123 30.07 -0.77 16.52
N MET A 124 30.03 -0.11 15.35
CA MET A 124 31.18 0.02 14.46
C MET A 124 32.33 0.76 15.14
N ARG A 125 32.06 1.87 15.85
CA ARG A 125 33.07 2.62 16.61
C ARG A 125 33.74 1.80 17.72
N SER A 126 33.02 0.85 18.31
CA SER A 126 33.60 -0.04 19.34
C SER A 126 34.39 -1.23 18.78
N HIS A 127 34.33 -1.46 17.46
CA HIS A 127 35.00 -2.58 16.77
C HIS A 127 35.67 -2.12 15.47
N PRO A 128 36.49 -1.06 15.48
CA PRO A 128 36.99 -0.44 14.25
C PRO A 128 37.77 -1.41 13.35
N ASP A 129 38.57 -2.30 13.92
CA ASP A 129 39.37 -3.28 13.17
C ASP A 129 38.51 -4.23 12.32
N ASP A 130 37.27 -4.50 12.74
CA ASP A 130 36.34 -5.39 12.03
C ASP A 130 35.66 -4.68 10.85
N TYR A 131 35.54 -3.35 10.89
CA TYR A 131 34.73 -2.59 9.93
C TYR A 131 35.55 -1.69 9.01
N LEU A 132 36.70 -1.18 9.47
CA LEU A 132 37.56 -0.28 8.72
C LEU A 132 37.93 -0.82 7.31
N PRO A 133 38.23 -2.13 7.12
CA PRO A 133 38.52 -2.68 5.80
C PRO A 133 37.37 -2.58 4.77
N PHE A 134 36.14 -2.34 5.22
CA PHE A 134 34.95 -2.22 4.37
C PHE A 134 34.53 -0.77 4.09
N VAL A 135 35.10 0.19 4.82
CA VAL A 135 34.68 1.59 4.82
C VAL A 135 35.69 2.49 4.14
N VAL A 136 36.98 2.25 4.38
CA VAL A 136 38.06 3.14 3.95
C VAL A 136 38.72 2.58 2.69
N GLU A 137 38.69 3.32 1.58
CA GLU A 137 39.36 2.94 0.33
C GLU A 137 40.83 3.42 0.28
N GLU A 138 41.12 4.60 0.84
CA GLU A 138 42.44 5.24 0.79
C GLU A 138 43.12 5.28 2.16
N ARG A 139 44.42 4.97 2.19
CA ARG A 139 45.14 4.76 3.47
C ARG A 139 45.73 6.03 4.09
N GLU A 140 45.42 7.21 3.56
CA GLU A 140 46.06 8.44 4.02
C GLU A 140 45.55 8.88 5.40
N GLU A 141 44.22 8.84 5.65
CA GLU A 141 43.64 9.15 6.97
C GLU A 141 42.47 8.20 7.37
N PRO A 142 42.73 6.89 7.56
CA PRO A 142 41.66 5.89 7.75
C PRO A 142 40.77 6.12 8.96
N ALA A 143 41.32 6.66 10.04
CA ALA A 143 40.56 6.89 11.27
C ALA A 143 39.55 8.04 11.12
N GLU A 144 39.93 9.11 10.43
CA GLU A 144 39.04 10.25 10.21
C GLU A 144 37.92 9.91 9.23
N GLU A 145 38.25 9.17 8.15
CA GLU A 145 37.26 8.70 7.18
C GLU A 145 36.27 7.71 7.83
N PHE A 146 36.77 6.79 8.65
CA PHE A 146 35.92 5.85 9.37
C PHE A 146 34.97 6.55 10.36
N GLU A 147 35.44 7.55 11.09
CA GLU A 147 34.58 8.31 12.00
C GLU A 147 33.53 9.12 11.21
N LYS A 148 33.91 9.75 10.10
CA LYS A 148 32.97 10.44 9.21
C LYS A 148 31.88 9.49 8.71
N TYR A 149 32.26 8.29 8.28
CA TYR A 149 31.31 7.26 7.88
C TYR A 149 30.35 6.87 9.01
N CYS A 150 30.87 6.64 10.23
CA CYS A 150 30.01 6.33 11.38
C CYS A 150 29.03 7.47 11.69
N ALA A 151 29.48 8.72 11.60
CA ALA A 151 28.63 9.89 11.79
C ALA A 151 27.55 10.02 10.70
N GLU A 152 27.88 9.69 9.45
CA GLU A 152 26.89 9.63 8.37
C GLU A 152 25.87 8.51 8.60
N VAL A 153 26.31 7.31 9.01
CA VAL A 153 25.38 6.21 9.30
C VAL A 153 24.36 6.59 10.38
N GLU A 154 24.82 7.24 11.44
CA GLU A 154 24.04 7.73 12.58
C GLU A 154 23.11 8.89 12.19
N GLY A 155 23.67 9.90 11.52
CA GLY A 155 23.04 11.21 11.33
C GLY A 155 22.39 11.44 9.97
N SER A 156 22.50 10.49 9.02
CA SER A 156 21.89 10.64 7.70
C SER A 156 20.38 10.87 7.85
N ALA A 157 19.94 12.08 7.54
CA ALA A 157 18.60 12.33 7.04
C ALA A 157 18.64 11.92 5.56
N ALA A 158 17.79 11.00 5.11
CA ALA A 158 17.83 10.47 3.75
C ALA A 158 17.91 11.53 2.65
#